data_AF-A0A8H9Z0Y3-F1
#
_entry.id   AF-A0A8H9Z0Y3-F1
#
_cell.length_a   1.000
_cell.length_b   1.000
_cell.length_c   1.000
_cell.angle_alpha   90.00
_cell.angle_beta   90.00
_cell.angle_gamma   90.00
#
_symmetry.space_group_name_H-M   'P 1'
#
loop_
_entity.id
_entity.type
_entity.pdbx_description
1 polymer ?
#
loop_
_entity_poly.entity_id
_entity_poly.type
_entity_poly.pdbx_seq_one_letter_code
_entity_poly.pdbx_strand_id
1 'polypeptide(L)'
;MTLTTLKHNTQLSELDAWGTVADLGSEILEGEVRAFGKMTFGAPTDAVSSAYFGTTQGKFRMVYPFAEQATVVTGEVLLTDESTGKTTRYKAGDSWFVTKGTPVLWEVVSESFVKHYFAVV
;
A
#
# COMPACT_ATOMS: atom_id res chain seq x y z
N MET A 1 -22.29 -1.95 10.03
CA MET A 1 -22.13 -0.48 9.96
C MET A 1 -22.34 -0.05 8.52
N THR A 2 -23.08 1.04 8.28
CA THR A 2 -23.34 1.55 6.91
C THR A 2 -22.34 2.61 6.47
N LEU A 3 -21.60 3.23 7.41
CA LEU A 3 -20.55 4.22 7.15
C LEU A 3 -19.32 3.88 7.99
N THR A 4 -18.15 3.79 7.36
CA THR A 4 -16.86 3.60 8.02
C THR A 4 -16.04 4.88 7.89
N THR A 5 -15.76 5.54 9.01
CA THR A 5 -14.88 6.71 9.02
C THR A 5 -13.43 6.29 8.85
N LEU A 6 -12.77 6.84 7.83
CA LEU A 6 -11.34 6.68 7.64
C LEU A 6 -10.60 7.72 8.48
N LYS A 7 -9.87 7.28 9.49
CA LYS A 7 -9.06 8.12 10.37
C LYS A 7 -7.86 8.70 9.60
N HIS A 8 -7.74 10.02 9.64
CA HIS A 8 -6.54 10.72 9.16
C HIS A 8 -5.35 10.40 10.06
N ASN A 9 -4.12 10.46 9.52
CA ASN A 9 -2.89 10.28 10.30
C ASN A 9 -2.88 8.98 11.12
N THR A 10 -3.37 7.89 10.51
CA THR A 10 -3.20 6.55 11.05
C THR A 10 -1.71 6.18 10.97
N GLN A 11 -1.13 5.82 12.10
CA GLN A 11 0.28 5.44 12.22
C GLN A 11 0.48 3.94 12.01
N LEU A 12 1.69 3.53 11.62
CA LEU A 12 2.04 2.12 11.42
C LEU A 12 1.77 1.27 12.68
N SER A 13 1.99 1.83 13.87
CA SER A 13 1.75 1.17 15.16
C SER A 13 0.28 0.88 15.47
N GLU A 14 -0.66 1.45 14.71
CA GLU A 14 -2.11 1.22 14.86
C GLU A 14 -2.64 0.07 13.98
N LEU A 15 -1.76 -0.53 13.18
CA LEU A 15 -2.06 -1.60 12.24
C LEU A 15 -1.60 -2.96 12.76
N ASP A 16 -2.23 -4.03 12.28
CA ASP A 16 -1.89 -5.40 12.65
C ASP A 16 -0.74 -5.91 11.80
N ALA A 17 0.21 -6.63 12.40
CA ALA A 17 1.37 -7.17 11.68
C ALA A 17 0.96 -8.30 10.73
N TRP A 18 1.37 -8.20 9.47
CA TRP A 18 1.07 -9.17 8.40
C TRP A 18 2.32 -9.90 7.87
N GLY A 19 3.45 -9.76 8.56
CA GLY A 19 4.75 -10.32 8.13
C GLY A 19 5.56 -9.28 7.36
N THR A 20 6.09 -9.67 6.21
CA THR A 20 6.82 -8.81 5.26
C THR A 20 6.04 -8.71 3.95
N VAL A 21 6.40 -7.76 3.08
CA VAL A 21 5.81 -7.70 1.73
C VAL A 21 6.11 -8.95 0.89
N ALA A 22 7.17 -9.70 1.21
CA ALA A 22 7.47 -10.97 0.54
C ALA A 22 6.44 -12.06 0.88
N ASP A 23 5.95 -12.09 2.12
CA ASP A 23 4.86 -12.99 2.53
C ASP A 23 3.54 -12.67 1.79
N LEU A 24 3.42 -11.45 1.25
CA LEU A 24 2.31 -10.99 0.43
C LEU A 24 2.56 -11.14 -1.09
N GLY A 25 3.67 -11.76 -1.48
CA GLY A 25 4.00 -12.05 -2.89
C GLY A 25 4.82 -10.98 -3.62
N SER A 26 5.40 -10.01 -2.89
CA SER A 26 6.35 -9.03 -3.45
C SER A 26 7.79 -9.53 -3.42
N GLU A 27 8.67 -8.88 -4.16
CA GLU A 27 10.12 -9.11 -4.11
C GLU A 27 10.78 -7.98 -3.32
N ILE A 28 11.43 -8.29 -2.20
CA ILE A 28 12.18 -7.30 -1.41
C ILE A 28 13.55 -7.06 -2.06
N LEU A 29 13.89 -5.78 -2.25
CA LEU A 29 15.16 -5.34 -2.85
C LEU A 29 16.07 -4.67 -1.83
N GLU A 30 15.50 -3.97 -0.84
CA GLU A 30 16.26 -3.29 0.22
C GLU A 30 15.41 -3.20 1.51
N GLY A 31 16.06 -3.38 2.66
CA GLY A 31 15.39 -3.37 3.97
C GLY A 31 14.61 -4.65 4.27
N GLU A 32 13.94 -4.68 5.42
CA GLU A 32 13.08 -5.81 5.82
C GLU A 32 11.64 -5.66 5.28
N VAL A 33 11.19 -4.42 5.08
CA VAL A 33 9.87 -4.06 4.56
C VAL A 33 8.74 -4.86 5.25
N ARG A 34 8.68 -4.74 6.58
CA ARG A 34 7.62 -5.34 7.39
C ARG A 34 6.28 -4.75 6.98
N ALA A 35 5.29 -5.60 6.73
CA ALA A 35 3.97 -5.24 6.26
C ALA A 35 2.94 -5.30 7.40
N PHE A 36 2.02 -4.36 7.38
CA PHE A 36 0.96 -4.21 8.36
C PHE A 36 -0.34 -3.83 7.66
N GLY A 37 -1.48 -4.16 8.25
CA GLY A 37 -2.74 -3.67 7.72
C GLY A 37 -3.91 -3.78 8.68
N LYS A 38 -5.03 -3.21 8.27
CA LYS A 38 -6.27 -3.19 9.04
C LYS A 38 -7.46 -3.02 8.10
N MET A 39 -8.28 -4.07 7.99
CA MET A 39 -9.44 -4.06 7.11
C MET A 39 -10.49 -3.03 7.56
N THR A 40 -11.06 -2.30 6.61
CA THR A 40 -12.16 -1.36 6.81
C THR A 40 -13.46 -1.79 6.14
N PHE A 41 -13.38 -2.66 5.13
CA PHE A 41 -14.52 -3.31 4.48
C PHE A 41 -14.06 -4.58 3.74
N GLY A 42 -14.88 -5.64 3.77
CA GLY A 42 -14.61 -6.92 3.10
C GLY A 42 -13.42 -7.68 3.70
N ALA A 43 -13.22 -8.90 3.22
CA ALA A 43 -12.02 -9.69 3.42
C ALA A 43 -11.03 -9.47 2.26
N PRO A 44 -9.72 -9.74 2.43
CA PRO A 44 -8.73 -9.60 1.37
C PRO A 44 -9.03 -10.38 0.07
N THR A 45 -9.83 -11.44 0.17
CA THR A 45 -10.22 -12.31 -0.96
C THR A 45 -11.56 -11.94 -1.59
N ASP A 46 -12.28 -10.97 -1.04
CA ASP A 46 -13.57 -10.54 -1.59
C ASP A 46 -13.36 -9.72 -2.87
N ALA A 47 -14.37 -9.71 -3.75
CA ALA A 47 -14.31 -8.98 -5.02
C ALA A 47 -14.09 -7.47 -4.83
N VAL A 48 -14.52 -6.93 -3.69
CA VAL A 48 -14.32 -5.54 -3.28
C VAL A 48 -13.90 -5.52 -1.82
N SER A 49 -12.78 -4.84 -1.53
CA SER A 49 -12.30 -4.66 -0.16
C SER A 49 -11.68 -3.27 0.02
N SER A 50 -11.53 -2.86 1.28
CA SER A 50 -10.75 -1.68 1.63
C SER A 50 -10.01 -1.90 2.94
N ALA A 51 -8.83 -1.33 3.06
CA ALA A 51 -8.02 -1.43 4.26
C ALA A 51 -7.01 -0.30 4.37
N TYR A 52 -6.47 -0.14 5.57
CA TYR A 52 -5.16 0.46 5.72
C TYR A 52 -4.10 -0.58 5.40
N PHE A 53 -3.05 -0.15 4.70
CA PHE A 53 -1.83 -0.90 4.49
C PHE A 53 -0.65 -0.02 4.87
N GLY A 54 0.32 -0.58 5.58
CA GLY A 54 1.54 0.13 5.92
C GLY A 54 2.77 -0.74 5.89
N THR A 55 3.93 -0.09 5.72
CA THR A 55 5.23 -0.75 5.70
C THR A 55 6.29 0.06 6.43
N THR A 56 7.34 -0.62 6.91
CA THR A 56 8.59 0.05 7.30
C THR A 56 9.37 0.50 6.07
N GLN A 57 10.33 1.40 6.25
CA GLN A 57 11.25 1.84 5.20
C GLN A 57 11.89 0.68 4.42
N GLY A 58 12.09 0.88 3.12
CA GLY A 58 12.79 -0.04 2.23
C GLY A 58 12.28 0.02 0.80
N LYS A 59 12.70 -0.96 0.00
CA LYS A 59 12.44 -1.02 -1.44
C LYS A 59 11.98 -2.41 -1.83
N PHE A 60 10.92 -2.49 -2.63
CA PHE A 60 10.36 -3.75 -3.08
C PHE A 60 9.65 -3.60 -4.42
N ARG A 61 9.50 -4.71 -5.14
CA ARG A 61 8.77 -4.79 -6.39
C ARG A 61 7.49 -5.59 -6.20
N MET A 62 6.41 -5.12 -6.81
CA MET A 62 5.13 -5.82 -6.81
C MET A 62 4.46 -5.67 -8.18
N VAL A 63 3.89 -6.76 -8.69
CA VAL A 63 2.89 -6.70 -9.75
C VAL A 63 1.53 -6.62 -9.08
N TYR A 64 0.78 -5.54 -9.32
CA TYR A 64 -0.48 -5.31 -8.63
C TYR A 64 -1.46 -6.48 -8.83
N PRO A 65 -1.87 -7.20 -7.76
CA PRO A 65 -2.72 -8.38 -7.88
C PRO A 65 -4.19 -8.04 -8.13
N PHE A 66 -4.57 -6.78 -7.95
CA PHE A 66 -5.92 -6.22 -8.17
C PHE A 66 -5.82 -4.75 -8.61
N ALA A 67 -6.92 -4.19 -9.09
CA ALA A 67 -7.01 -2.75 -9.32
C ALA A 67 -7.25 -2.05 -7.99
N GLU A 68 -6.61 -0.90 -7.77
CA GLU A 68 -6.63 -0.21 -6.48
C GLU A 68 -6.69 1.30 -6.67
N GLN A 69 -7.57 1.98 -5.93
CA GLN A 69 -7.38 3.39 -5.59
C GLN A 69 -6.78 3.47 -4.20
N ALA A 70 -5.72 4.24 -4.03
CA ALA A 70 -5.12 4.46 -2.72
C ALA A 70 -4.85 5.93 -2.45
N THR A 71 -4.85 6.28 -1.17
CA THR A 71 -4.51 7.60 -0.65
C THR A 71 -3.45 7.44 0.44
N VAL A 72 -2.35 8.19 0.36
CA VAL A 72 -1.35 8.20 1.42
C VAL A 72 -1.93 8.86 2.66
N VAL A 73 -1.82 8.18 3.80
CA VAL A 73 -2.30 8.65 5.10
C VAL A 73 -1.14 9.23 5.91
N THR A 74 0.01 8.55 5.93
CA THR A 74 1.24 9.00 6.58
C THR A 74 2.48 8.51 5.82
N GLY A 75 3.58 9.25 5.97
CA GLY A 75 4.83 8.95 5.27
C GLY A 75 4.82 9.34 3.80
N GLU A 76 5.81 8.84 3.08
CA GLU A 76 6.05 9.15 1.67
C GLU A 76 6.61 7.94 0.92
N VAL A 77 6.27 7.85 -0.36
CA VAL A 77 6.70 6.75 -1.23
C VAL A 77 6.99 7.26 -2.63
N LEU A 78 8.02 6.70 -3.27
CA LEU A 78 8.24 6.80 -4.71
C LEU A 78 7.68 5.53 -5.35
N LEU A 79 6.77 5.69 -6.30
CA LEU A 79 6.27 4.60 -7.13
C LEU A 79 6.79 4.76 -8.55
N THR A 80 7.48 3.74 -9.05
CA THR A 80 7.91 3.68 -10.44
C THR A 80 7.11 2.62 -11.17
N ASP A 81 6.33 3.04 -12.17
CA ASP A 81 5.71 2.11 -13.11
C ASP A 81 6.81 1.56 -14.02
N GLU A 82 7.16 0.29 -13.85
CA GLU A 82 8.26 -0.32 -14.57
C GLU A 82 7.94 -0.53 -16.06
N SER A 83 6.66 -0.45 -16.46
CA SER A 83 6.27 -0.53 -17.88
C SER A 83 6.56 0.77 -18.65
N THR A 84 6.58 1.91 -17.95
CA THR A 84 6.82 3.22 -18.55
C THR A 84 8.14 3.87 -18.09
N GLY A 85 8.73 3.36 -17.01
CA GLY A 85 9.88 3.97 -16.33
C GLY A 85 9.54 5.26 -15.57
N LYS A 86 8.26 5.65 -15.50
CA LYS A 86 7.85 6.89 -14.84
C LYS A 86 7.78 6.71 -13.33
N THR A 87 8.55 7.53 -12.61
CA THR A 87 8.48 7.64 -11.15
C THR A 87 7.61 8.81 -10.71
N THR A 88 6.76 8.59 -9.70
CA THR A 88 5.98 9.64 -9.03
C THR A 88 6.17 9.55 -7.52
N ARG A 89 6.38 10.70 -6.87
CA ARG A 89 6.43 10.81 -5.41
C ARG A 89 5.05 11.11 -4.86
N TYR A 90 4.62 10.32 -3.88
CA TYR A 90 3.38 10.50 -3.15
C TYR A 90 3.66 10.76 -1.68
N LYS A 91 2.99 11.78 -1.12
CA LYS A 91 3.01 12.13 0.31
C LYS A 91 1.58 12.15 0.86
N ALA A 92 1.43 12.29 2.17
CA ALA A 92 0.13 12.35 2.84
C ALA A 92 -0.87 13.27 2.13
N GLY A 93 -2.05 12.72 1.82
CA GLY A 93 -3.13 13.38 1.06
C GLY A 93 -3.12 13.09 -0.44
N ASP A 94 -1.98 12.71 -1.03
CA ASP A 94 -1.93 12.34 -2.45
C ASP A 94 -2.60 10.98 -2.67
N SER A 95 -3.17 10.81 -3.86
CA SER A 95 -3.85 9.59 -4.27
C SER A 95 -3.40 9.11 -5.63
N TRP A 96 -3.55 7.81 -5.88
CA TRP A 96 -3.36 7.22 -7.20
C TRP A 96 -4.39 6.13 -7.46
N PHE A 97 -4.54 5.81 -8.73
CA PHE A 97 -5.25 4.62 -9.19
C PHE A 97 -4.27 3.78 -10.00
N VAL A 98 -4.35 2.46 -9.84
CA VAL A 98 -3.49 1.51 -10.53
C VAL A 98 -4.31 0.29 -10.94
N THR A 99 -4.05 -0.19 -12.15
CA THR A 99 -4.73 -1.35 -12.71
C THR A 99 -4.04 -2.64 -12.30
N LYS A 100 -4.83 -3.71 -12.17
CA LYS A 100 -4.31 -5.07 -12.00
C LYS A 100 -3.27 -5.40 -13.07
N GLY A 101 -2.19 -6.05 -12.66
CA GLY A 101 -1.10 -6.47 -13.55
C GLY A 101 -0.02 -5.43 -13.78
N THR A 102 -0.15 -4.20 -13.28
CA THR A 102 0.90 -3.18 -13.41
C THR A 102 2.11 -3.53 -12.54
N PRO A 103 3.33 -3.68 -13.11
CA PRO A 103 4.55 -3.85 -12.35
C PRO A 103 5.00 -2.50 -11.77
N VAL A 104 5.13 -2.43 -10.45
CA VAL A 104 5.52 -1.20 -9.76
C VAL A 104 6.65 -1.48 -8.79
N LEU A 105 7.69 -0.67 -8.91
CA LEU A 105 8.76 -0.56 -7.92
C LEU A 105 8.34 0.46 -6.87
N TRP A 106 8.31 -0.01 -5.63
CA TRP A 106 8.01 0.77 -4.44
C TRP A 106 9.32 1.13 -3.71
N GLU A 107 9.47 2.40 -3.38
CA GLU A 107 10.56 2.88 -2.53
C GLU A 107 9.98 3.77 -1.44
N VAL A 108 9.94 3.24 -0.22
CA VAL A 108 9.43 3.92 0.97
C VAL A 108 10.55 4.79 1.52
N VAL A 109 10.41 6.11 1.39
CA VAL A 109 11.49 7.07 1.70
C VAL A 109 11.43 7.62 3.12
N SER A 110 10.28 7.49 3.80
CA SER A 110 10.11 7.78 5.22
C SER A 110 10.39 6.55 6.10
N GLU A 111 10.58 6.75 7.41
CA GLU A 111 10.80 5.63 8.37
C GLU A 111 9.68 4.59 8.33
N SER A 112 8.44 5.05 8.09
CA SER A 112 7.28 4.21 7.83
C SER A 112 6.32 4.89 6.86
N PHE A 113 5.43 4.11 6.28
CA PHE A 113 4.42 4.56 5.33
C PHE A 113 3.09 3.88 5.62
N VAL A 114 1.99 4.63 5.52
CA VAL A 114 0.63 4.09 5.58
C VAL A 114 -0.23 4.71 4.47
N LYS A 115 -0.96 3.87 3.76
CA LYS A 115 -2.04 4.25 2.83
C LYS A 115 -3.37 3.66 3.30
N HIS A 116 -4.46 4.27 2.89
CA HIS A 116 -5.77 3.62 2.82
C HIS A 116 -6.06 3.29 1.37
N TYR A 117 -6.72 2.17 1.12
CA TYR A 117 -7.04 1.74 -0.22
C TYR A 117 -8.42 1.14 -0.38
N PHE A 118 -8.92 1.20 -1.61
CA PHE A 118 -10.10 0.51 -2.12
C PHE A 118 -9.69 -0.37 -3.30
N ALA A 119 -9.88 -1.68 -3.16
CA ALA A 119 -9.44 -2.70 -4.11
C ALA A 119 -10.62 -3.38 -4.81
N VAL A 120 -10.41 -3.70 -6.10
CA VAL A 120 -11.33 -4.47 -6.96
C VAL A 120 -10.54 -5.55 -7.69
N VAL A 121 -10.95 -6.82 -7.55
CA VAL A 121 -10.22 -8.01 -8.01
C VAL A 121 -10.52 -8.39 -9.46
#